data_AF-C5D6X8-F1
#
_entry.id   AF-C5D6X8-F1
#
_cell.length_a   1.000
_cell.length_b   1.000
_cell.length_c   1.000
_cell.angle_alpha   90.00
_cell.angle_beta   90.00
_cell.angle_gamma   90.00
#
_symmetry.space_group_name_H-M   'P 1'
#
loop_
_entity.id
_entity.type
_entity.pdbx_description
1 polymer ?
#
loop_
_entity_poly.entity_id
_entity_poly.type
_entity_poly.pdbx_seq_one_letter_code
_entity_poly.pdbx_strand_id
1 'polypeptide(L)' 'MNIKLRDEYLIKRRKKRISQKELAQVLQCSQSLLSRYERGECGMSKEKIQKYREYIDEK' A
#
# COMPACT_ATOMS: atom_id res chain seq x y z
N MET A 1 1.20 15.85 3.81
CA MET A 1 0.80 14.42 3.67
C MET A 1 1.39 13.69 4.87
N ASN A 2 0.57 13.08 5.72
CA ASN A 2 0.98 12.62 7.05
C ASN A 2 1.85 11.34 6.89
N ILE A 3 3.17 11.51 6.93
CA ILE A 3 4.19 10.45 6.74
C ILE A 3 3.85 9.22 7.62
N LYS A 4 3.33 9.46 8.83
CA LYS A 4 2.91 8.45 9.80
C LYS A 4 1.96 7.40 9.23
N LEU A 5 0.91 7.80 8.51
CA LEU A 5 -0.16 6.86 8.17
C LEU A 5 0.27 5.85 7.10
N ARG A 6 1.06 6.28 6.11
CA ARG A 6 1.61 5.35 5.11
C ARG A 6 2.54 4.34 5.77
N ASP A 7 3.43 4.81 6.65
CA ASP A 7 4.42 3.96 7.30
C ASP A 7 3.77 2.98 8.27
N GLU A 8 2.68 3.38 8.96
CA GLU A 8 1.82 2.50 9.76
C GLU A 8 1.24 1.35 8.93
N TYR A 9 0.65 1.65 7.77
CA TYR A 9 0.09 0.62 6.90
C TYR A 9 1.17 -0.26 6.25
N LEU A 10 2.35 0.27 5.96
CA LEU A 10 3.51 -0.53 5.53
C LEU A 10 3.87 -1.56 6.59
N ILE A 11 3.94 -1.16 7.85
CA ILE A 11 4.23 -2.06 8.98
C ILE A 11 3.10 -3.09 9.11
N LYS A 12 1.84 -2.66 9.05
CA LYS A 12 0.66 -3.54 9.13
C LYS A 12 0.64 -4.60 8.02
N ARG A 13 0.91 -4.19 6.77
CA ARG A 13 1.06 -5.08 5.62
C ARG A 13 2.10 -6.17 5.87
N ARG A 14 3.29 -5.78 6.36
CA ARG A 14 4.39 -6.71 6.65
C ARG A 14 4.03 -7.68 7.77
N LYS A 15 3.39 -7.20 8.84
CA LYS A 15 2.90 -8.06 9.95
C LYS A 15 1.90 -9.11 9.46
N LYS A 16 1.01 -8.72 8.55
CA LYS A 16 0.02 -9.62 7.91
C LYS A 16 0.60 -10.49 6.79
N ARG A 17 1.91 -10.41 6.52
CA ARG A 17 2.62 -11.11 5.43
C ARG A 17 1.98 -10.90 4.05
N ILE A 18 1.32 -9.76 3.85
CA ILE A 18 0.73 -9.39 2.56
C ILE A 18 1.86 -8.96 1.62
N SER A 19 1.98 -9.62 0.48
CA SER A 19 3.02 -9.28 -0.49
C SER A 19 2.65 -8.03 -1.30
N GLN A 20 3.63 -7.28 -1.77
CA GLN A 20 3.37 -6.17 -2.69
C GLN A 20 2.80 -6.65 -4.02
N LYS A 21 3.14 -7.87 -4.45
CA LYS A 21 2.59 -8.49 -5.68
C LYS A 21 1.09 -8.70 -5.57
N GLU A 22 0.64 -9.19 -4.42
CA GLU A 22 -0.77 -9.44 -4.13
C GLU A 22 -1.56 -8.13 -4.10
N LEU A 23 -1.08 -7.13 -3.37
CA LEU A 23 -1.68 -5.79 -3.40
C LEU A 23 -1.67 -5.20 -4.82
N ALA A 24 -0.59 -5.34 -5.58
CA ALA A 24 -0.50 -4.84 -6.94
C ALA A 24 -1.59 -5.43 -7.85
N GLN A 25 -1.91 -6.72 -7.66
CA GLN A 25 -3.00 -7.38 -8.38
C GLN A 25 -4.37 -6.79 -8.01
N VAL A 26 -4.64 -6.61 -6.71
CA VAL A 26 -5.92 -6.04 -6.22
C VAL A 26 -6.09 -4.59 -6.66
N LEU A 27 -5.03 -3.80 -6.58
CA LEU A 27 -5.02 -2.39 -6.97
C LEU A 27 -4.86 -2.15 -8.47
N GLN A 28 -4.75 -3.23 -9.26
CA GLN A 28 -4.48 -3.19 -10.71
C GLN A 28 -3.36 -2.19 -11.05
N CYS A 29 -2.23 -2.34 -10.37
CA CYS A 29 -1.06 -1.49 -10.57
C CYS A 29 0.22 -2.31 -10.60
N SER A 30 1.35 -1.67 -10.92
CA SER A 30 2.64 -2.35 -10.83
C SER A 30 3.09 -2.48 -9.38
N GLN A 31 3.78 -3.58 -9.06
CA GLN A 31 4.43 -3.75 -7.76
C GLN A 31 5.49 -2.66 -7.51
N SER A 32 6.14 -2.17 -8.57
CA SER A 32 7.05 -1.03 -8.52
C SER A 32 6.36 0.25 -8.04
N LEU A 33 5.12 0.52 -8.45
CA LEU A 33 4.36 1.69 -7.97
C LEU A 33 4.15 1.61 -6.45
N LEU A 34 3.75 0.45 -5.93
CA LEU A 34 3.56 0.26 -4.49
C LEU A 34 4.88 0.42 -3.73
N SER A 35 5.98 -0.13 -4.24
CA SER A 35 7.30 0.02 -3.62
C SER A 35 7.73 1.50 -3.54
N ARG A 36 7.53 2.26 -4.63
CA ARG A 36 7.83 3.70 -4.66
C ARG A 36 6.92 4.49 -3.73
N TYR A 37 5.64 4.14 -3.68
CA TYR A 37 4.68 4.74 -2.75
C TYR A 37 5.09 4.52 -1.30
N GLU A 38 5.36 3.27 -0.92
CA GLU A 38 5.77 2.88 0.44
C GLU A 38 7.07 3.57 0.88
N ARG A 39 8.00 3.82 -0.05
CA ARG A 39 9.23 4.58 0.20
C ARG A 39 9.05 6.11 0.18
N GLY A 40 7.86 6.59 -0.17
CA GLY A 40 7.56 8.02 -0.28
C GLY A 40 8.14 8.71 -1.51
N GLU A 41 8.59 7.95 -2.50
CA GLU A 41 9.14 8.47 -3.76
C GLU A 41 8.05 8.87 -4.76
N CYS A 42 6.80 8.45 -4.54
CA CYS A 42 5.67 8.77 -5.41
C CYS A 42 4.35 8.75 -4.64
N GLY A 43 3.37 9.51 -5.13
CA GLY A 43 1.99 9.43 -4.67
C GLY A 43 1.20 8.35 -5.43
N MET A 44 0.06 7.97 -4.86
CA MET A 44 -0.96 7.19 -5.56
C MET A 44 -2.27 7.99 -5.57
N SER A 45 -3.19 7.65 -6.48
CA SER A 45 -4.54 8.22 -6.47
C SER A 45 -5.24 7.90 -5.13
N LYS A 46 -6.12 8.79 -4.68
CA LYS A 46 -6.87 8.62 -3.42
C LYS A 46 -7.62 7.28 -3.39
N GLU A 47 -8.23 6.89 -4.50
CA GLU A 47 -8.94 5.61 -4.65
C GLU A 47 -8.01 4.40 -4.39
N LYS A 48 -6.80 4.41 -4.96
CA LYS A 48 -5.81 3.35 -4.73
C LYS A 48 -5.33 3.34 -3.28
N ILE A 49 -5.11 4.51 -2.69
CA ILE A 49 -4.73 4.60 -1.27
C ILE A 49 -5.83 4.00 -0.38
N GLN A 50 -7.10 4.26 -0.70
CA GLN A 50 -8.23 3.71 0.04
C GLN A 50 -8.28 2.17 -0.07
N LYS A 51 -8.26 1.63 -1.29
CA LYS A 51 -8.23 0.17 -1.55
C LYS A 51 -7.03 -0.52 -0.89
N TYR A 52 -5.86 0.12 -0.89
CA TYR A 52 -4.66 -0.39 -0.21
C TYR A 52 -4.90 -0.59 1.28
N ARG A 53 -5.58 0.37 1.93
CA ARG A 53 -5.88 0.32 3.37
C ARG A 53 -6.94 -0.72 3.67
N GLU A 54 -8.05 -0.69 2.94
CA GLU A 54 -9.16 -1.65 3.07
C GLU A 54 -8.66 -3.09 2.97
N TYR A 55 -7.86 -3.40 1.94
CA TYR A 55 -7.30 -4.73 1.76
C TYR A 55 -6.40 -5.19 2.91
N ILE A 56 -5.59 -4.28 3.45
CA ILE A 56 -4.74 -4.57 4.61
C ILE A 56 -5.57 -4.71 5.89
N ASP A 57 -6.68 -3.99 6.01
CA ASP A 57 -7.54 -4.00 7.19
C ASP A 57 -8.40 -5.27 7.25
N GLU A 58 -8.95 -5.71 6.12
CA GLU A 58 -9.83 -6.88 6.01
C GLU A 58 -9.14 -8.24 6.19
N LYS A 59 -7.85 -8.35 5.86
CA LYS A 59 -7.12 -9.65 5.80
C LYS A 59 -6.50 -10.09 7.13
#